data_AF-A0A3M1JNQ6-F1
#
_entry.id   AF-A0A3M1JNQ6-F1
#
_cell.length_a   1.000
_cell.length_b   1.000
_cell.length_c   1.000
_cell.angle_alpha   90.00
_cell.angle_beta   90.00
_cell.angle_gamma   90.00
#
_symmetry.space_group_name_H-M   'P 1'
#
loop_
_entity.id
_entity.type
_entity.pdbx_description
1 polymer ?
#
loop_
_entity_poly.entity_id
_entity_poly.type
_entity_poly.pdbx_seq_one_letter_code
_entity_poly.pdbx_strand_id
1 'polypeptide(L)'
;MKRILLLIVLVCLGAGDFLQGADYAGRPGSFLRVGVTARSIAMGSAFTAVQDYGFVAYHNPAGIALLENRQFAFTYQGLSLDRKFNASSLAMRLPPTGGVGLAWIGTGVTNIDGRTTSGEHTESLETGEDAFLFSFAQRIQSWLAVGINVKILLQSLPVNADNLSGKGTGVDLGIILYPDSPWKVALMIQDLNSAYQWNTGQIFEQGRVYKESFPTIYRLGTTYRLQDFFLSGDVGYITDHQYTLGLSFRAGAEYRYRDHYFLRAGFGNNRVALGLGLQYSLVQEQDSHLDYAFVMELPTGFAHVLTYAISF
;
A
#
# COMPACT_ATOMS: atom_id res chain seq x y z
N MET A 1 -4.90 31.67 6.31
CA MET A 1 -4.27 31.02 5.12
C MET A 1 -2.75 31.05 5.17
N LYS A 2 -2.07 32.21 5.14
CA LYS A 2 -0.59 32.29 5.19
C LYS A 2 0.05 31.59 6.40
N ARG A 3 -0.55 31.68 7.60
CA ARG A 3 -0.04 31.04 8.84
C ARG A 3 -0.15 29.51 8.85
N ILE A 4 -1.13 28.94 8.14
CA ILE A 4 -1.33 27.48 8.04
C ILE A 4 -0.33 26.90 7.03
N LEU A 5 -0.14 27.59 5.89
CA LEU A 5 0.86 27.22 4.89
C LEU A 5 2.27 27.22 5.49
N LEU A 6 2.58 28.22 6.33
CA LEU A 6 3.86 28.31 7.03
C LEU A 6 4.06 27.14 8.02
N LEU A 7 3.00 26.71 8.70
CA LEU A 7 3.05 25.59 9.64
C LEU A 7 3.30 24.26 8.92
N ILE A 8 2.67 24.05 7.76
CA ILE A 8 2.87 22.84 6.92
C ILE A 8 4.32 22.79 6.42
N VAL A 9 4.85 23.92 5.93
CA VAL A 9 6.25 24.02 5.50
C VAL A 9 7.22 23.77 6.67
N LEU A 10 6.91 24.28 7.87
CA LEU A 10 7.73 24.08 9.06
C LEU A 10 7.73 22.62 9.56
N VAL A 11 6.59 21.93 9.48
CA VAL A 11 6.48 20.50 9.81
C VAL A 11 7.24 19.64 8.80
N CYS A 12 7.21 19.99 7.51
CA CYS A 12 8.01 19.31 6.49
C CYS A 12 9.53 19.54 6.65
N LEU A 13 9.95 20.72 7.14
CA LEU A 13 11.37 21.04 7.37
C LEU A 13 11.92 20.46 8.68
N GLY A 14 11.07 20.25 9.70
CA GLY A 14 11.47 19.70 11.00
C GLY A 14 11.63 18.18 11.08
N ALA A 15 11.28 17.44 10.02
CA ALA A 15 11.35 15.97 9.99
C ALA A 15 12.75 15.42 9.62
N GLY A 16 13.73 16.29 9.36
CA GLY A 16 15.04 15.93 8.81
C GLY A 16 15.96 15.10 9.72
N ASP A 17 15.74 15.10 11.04
CA ASP A 17 16.68 14.51 12.01
C ASP A 17 16.29 13.10 12.52
N PHE A 18 15.21 12.49 12.01
CA PHE A 18 14.79 11.12 12.37
C PHE A 18 15.14 10.08 11.30
N LEU A 19 16.15 10.35 10.48
CA LEU A 19 16.59 9.46 9.39
C LEU A 19 17.51 8.34 9.91
N GLN A 20 17.03 7.51 10.82
CA GLN A 20 17.61 6.18 10.98
C GLN A 20 17.11 5.27 9.85
N GLY A 21 18.04 4.56 9.20
CA GLY A 21 17.70 3.52 8.24
C GLY A 21 16.75 2.52 8.90
N ALA A 22 15.53 2.44 8.38
CA ALA A 22 14.52 1.51 8.84
C ALA A 22 14.97 0.07 8.57
N ASP A 23 15.35 -0.69 9.61
CA ASP A 23 15.76 -2.11 9.51
C ASP A 23 14.67 -2.99 8.88
N TYR A 24 13.42 -2.53 8.88
CA TYR A 24 12.29 -3.20 8.25
C TYR A 24 12.25 -3.11 6.71
N ALA A 25 13.06 -2.25 6.07
CA ALA A 25 13.01 -2.05 4.61
C ALA A 25 13.46 -3.29 3.83
N GLY A 26 14.45 -4.02 4.33
CA GLY A 26 14.97 -5.26 3.72
C GLY A 26 14.29 -6.54 4.20
N ARG A 27 13.25 -6.44 5.04
CA ARG A 27 12.52 -7.60 5.56
C ARG A 27 11.54 -8.13 4.50
N PRO A 28 11.18 -9.42 4.55
CA PRO A 28 10.23 -10.03 3.61
C PRO A 28 8.87 -9.28 3.56
N GLY A 29 8.19 -9.36 2.42
CA GLY A 29 6.91 -8.67 2.20
C GLY A 29 7.02 -7.17 1.96
N SER A 30 8.19 -6.65 1.61
CA SER A 30 8.43 -5.21 1.40
C SER A 30 7.51 -4.60 0.34
N PHE A 31 7.12 -5.38 -0.67
CA PHE A 31 6.18 -4.94 -1.71
C PHE A 31 4.79 -4.58 -1.16
N LEU A 32 4.39 -5.12 0.00
CA LEU A 32 3.13 -4.74 0.67
C LEU A 32 3.25 -3.46 1.50
N ARG A 33 4.41 -2.80 1.55
CA ARG A 33 4.65 -1.61 2.40
C ARG A 33 4.90 -0.31 1.62
N VAL A 34 5.06 -0.38 0.30
CA VAL A 34 5.42 0.76 -0.57
C VAL A 34 4.24 1.68 -0.94
N GLY A 35 3.00 1.25 -0.68
CA GLY A 35 1.78 1.92 -1.14
C GLY A 35 1.28 1.30 -2.45
N VAL A 36 0.01 1.50 -2.78
CA VAL A 36 -0.61 0.87 -3.97
C VAL A 36 -1.06 1.91 -4.98
N THR A 37 -1.92 2.85 -4.61
CA THR A 37 -2.50 3.81 -5.56
C THR A 37 -1.67 5.07 -5.71
N ALA A 38 -1.72 5.71 -6.87
CA ALA A 38 -1.13 7.03 -7.12
C ALA A 38 -1.62 8.05 -6.09
N ARG A 39 -2.93 8.08 -5.79
CA ARG A 39 -3.49 8.93 -4.74
C ARG A 39 -2.84 8.67 -3.38
N SER A 40 -2.75 7.41 -2.95
CA SER A 40 -2.14 7.06 -1.67
C SER A 40 -0.67 7.44 -1.61
N ILE A 41 0.10 7.13 -2.64
CA ILE A 41 1.53 7.40 -2.72
C ILE A 41 1.81 8.91 -2.74
N ALA A 42 1.05 9.69 -3.52
CA ALA A 42 1.15 11.16 -3.55
C ALA A 42 0.86 11.83 -2.21
N MET A 43 0.12 11.16 -1.33
CA MET A 43 -0.21 11.61 0.03
C MET A 43 0.64 10.89 1.10
N GLY A 44 1.84 10.41 0.75
CA GLY A 44 2.77 9.77 1.68
C GLY A 44 2.30 8.40 2.20
N SER A 45 1.28 7.81 1.60
CA SER A 45 0.63 6.56 2.01
C SER A 45 0.06 6.59 3.43
N ALA A 46 -0.32 7.77 3.93
CA ALA A 46 -1.03 7.97 5.20
C ALA A 46 -2.53 7.66 5.03
N PHE A 47 -2.86 6.40 4.76
CA PHE A 47 -4.16 5.98 4.24
C PHE A 47 -4.94 5.06 5.21
N THR A 48 -4.44 4.84 6.42
CA THR A 48 -5.09 3.94 7.40
C THR A 48 -6.52 4.37 7.74
N ALA A 49 -6.80 5.68 7.75
CA ALA A 49 -8.13 6.25 7.98
C ALA A 49 -8.81 6.82 6.71
N VAL A 50 -8.15 6.71 5.55
CA VAL A 50 -8.64 7.27 4.28
C VAL A 50 -9.47 6.23 3.54
N GLN A 51 -10.57 6.66 2.93
CA GLN A 51 -11.30 5.85 1.95
C GLN A 51 -10.70 6.09 0.57
N ASP A 52 -9.84 5.16 0.16
CA ASP A 52 -9.25 5.18 -1.17
C ASP A 52 -10.23 4.63 -2.23
N TYR A 53 -10.10 5.08 -3.47
CA TYR A 53 -10.93 4.60 -4.57
C TYR A 53 -10.41 3.22 -5.03
N GLY A 54 -11.21 2.18 -4.81
CA GLY A 54 -10.92 0.79 -5.21
C GLY A 54 -9.98 0.01 -4.30
N PHE A 55 -8.96 0.62 -3.70
CA PHE A 55 -7.97 -0.08 -2.86
C PHE A 55 -8.14 0.15 -1.35
N VAL A 56 -9.34 0.52 -0.89
CA VAL A 56 -9.61 0.76 0.54
C VAL A 56 -9.21 -0.42 1.42
N ALA A 57 -9.46 -1.65 0.96
CA ALA A 57 -9.17 -2.88 1.68
C ALA A 57 -7.68 -3.09 1.98
N TYR A 58 -6.81 -2.70 1.05
CA TYR A 58 -5.36 -2.82 1.18
C TYR A 58 -4.82 -1.94 2.30
N HIS A 59 -5.34 -0.72 2.44
CA HIS A 59 -4.91 0.21 3.48
C HIS A 59 -5.57 -0.09 4.83
N ASN A 60 -6.88 -0.36 4.83
CA ASN A 60 -7.62 -0.77 6.01
C ASN A 60 -8.91 -1.52 5.62
N PRO A 61 -9.03 -2.83 5.92
CA PRO A 61 -10.20 -3.63 5.52
C PRO A 61 -11.53 -3.08 6.04
N ALA A 62 -11.55 -2.43 7.21
CA ALA A 62 -12.79 -1.89 7.78
C ALA A 62 -13.46 -0.85 6.86
N GLY A 63 -12.71 -0.20 5.97
CA GLY A 63 -13.24 0.82 5.08
C GLY A 63 -14.19 0.27 4.00
N ILE A 64 -14.14 -1.03 3.69
CA ILE A 64 -15.04 -1.64 2.69
C ILE A 64 -16.51 -1.56 3.14
N ALA A 65 -16.78 -1.69 4.45
CA ALA A 65 -18.13 -1.60 5.00
C ALA A 65 -18.73 -0.18 4.88
N LEU A 66 -17.91 0.80 4.51
CA LEU A 66 -18.28 2.20 4.33
C LEU A 66 -18.45 2.58 2.85
N LEU A 67 -18.24 1.65 1.93
CA LEU A 67 -18.50 1.88 0.51
C LEU A 67 -19.99 2.02 0.24
N GLU A 68 -20.33 2.94 -0.66
CA GLU A 68 -21.71 3.11 -1.14
C GLU A 68 -21.95 2.30 -2.42
N ASN A 69 -20.98 2.37 -3.34
CA ASN A 69 -21.02 1.71 -4.65
C ASN A 69 -19.96 0.61 -4.76
N ARG A 70 -20.08 -0.23 -5.79
CA ARG A 70 -19.05 -1.19 -6.15
C ARG A 70 -17.88 -0.42 -6.74
N GLN A 71 -16.66 -0.86 -6.49
CA GLN A 71 -15.47 -0.21 -6.99
C GLN A 71 -14.57 -1.21 -7.65
N PHE A 72 -14.09 -0.87 -8.84
CA PHE A 72 -13.00 -1.56 -9.50
C PHE A 72 -11.85 -0.58 -9.70
N ALA A 73 -10.62 -1.03 -9.45
CA ALA A 73 -9.44 -0.21 -9.71
C ALA A 73 -8.26 -1.04 -10.19
N PHE A 74 -7.38 -0.37 -10.94
CA PHE A 74 -6.12 -0.90 -11.40
C PHE A 74 -5.01 0.15 -11.19
N THR A 75 -3.83 -0.31 -10.79
CA THR A 75 -2.64 0.53 -10.67
C THR A 75 -1.46 -0.10 -11.38
N TYR A 76 -0.71 0.73 -12.11
CA TYR A 76 0.59 0.41 -12.67
C TYR A 76 1.63 1.37 -12.11
N GLN A 77 2.76 0.83 -11.67
CA GLN A 77 3.93 1.59 -11.23
C GLN A 77 5.19 1.02 -11.88
N GLY A 78 5.87 1.88 -12.63
CA GLY A 78 7.24 1.65 -13.09
C GLY A 78 8.21 2.10 -12.00
N LEU A 79 8.97 1.14 -11.47
CA LEU A 79 10.02 1.39 -10.48
C LEU A 79 11.39 1.42 -11.17
N SER A 80 12.38 2.01 -10.51
CA SER A 80 13.77 1.91 -10.95
C SER A 80 14.24 0.46 -11.01
N LEU A 81 15.24 0.20 -11.87
CA LEU A 81 15.85 -1.12 -12.11
C LEU A 81 14.89 -2.11 -12.79
N ASP A 82 14.09 -1.64 -13.75
CA ASP A 82 13.14 -2.42 -14.55
C ASP A 82 12.09 -3.20 -13.75
N ARG A 83 11.92 -2.82 -12.47
CA ARG A 83 10.93 -3.39 -11.58
C ARG A 83 9.55 -2.84 -11.94
N LYS A 84 8.56 -3.71 -11.85
CA LYS A 84 7.16 -3.37 -12.07
C LYS A 84 6.35 -3.67 -10.83
N PHE A 85 5.34 -2.86 -10.59
CA PHE A 85 4.33 -3.08 -9.57
C PHE A 85 2.96 -2.88 -10.19
N ASN A 86 2.12 -3.89 -10.08
CA ASN A 86 0.77 -3.93 -10.62
C ASN A 86 -0.19 -4.29 -9.51
N ALA A 87 -1.36 -3.67 -9.51
CA ALA A 87 -2.41 -4.05 -8.59
C ALA A 87 -3.77 -3.92 -9.24
N SER A 88 -4.68 -4.83 -8.90
CA SER A 88 -6.08 -4.77 -9.28
C SER A 88 -6.95 -5.02 -8.06
N SER A 89 -8.09 -4.36 -7.96
CA SER A 89 -9.04 -4.62 -6.89
C SER A 89 -10.49 -4.51 -7.34
N LEU A 90 -11.34 -5.27 -6.65
CA LEU A 90 -12.77 -5.20 -6.72
C LEU A 90 -13.31 -5.18 -5.29
N ALA A 91 -14.10 -4.19 -4.95
CA ALA A 91 -14.74 -4.08 -3.63
C ALA A 91 -16.21 -3.73 -3.78
N MET A 92 -17.05 -4.27 -2.92
CA MET A 92 -18.48 -3.97 -2.92
C MET A 92 -19.08 -4.03 -1.53
N ARG A 93 -20.08 -3.18 -1.31
CA ARG A 93 -20.94 -3.25 -0.15
C ARG A 93 -21.82 -4.50 -0.22
N LEU A 94 -22.00 -5.16 0.92
CA LEU A 94 -23.02 -6.17 1.16
C LEU A 94 -24.08 -5.60 2.11
N PRO A 95 -25.23 -5.13 1.59
CA PRO A 95 -26.31 -4.63 2.44
C PRO A 95 -26.74 -5.70 3.48
N PRO A 96 -27.10 -5.28 4.70
CA PRO A 96 -27.29 -3.89 5.14
C PRO A 96 -26.00 -3.17 5.60
N THR A 97 -25.03 -3.89 6.13
CA THR A 97 -23.92 -3.33 6.92
C THR A 97 -22.55 -3.98 6.65
N GLY A 98 -22.48 -4.96 5.76
CA GLY A 98 -21.23 -5.65 5.42
C GLY A 98 -20.56 -5.08 4.17
N GLY A 99 -19.38 -5.61 3.87
CA GLY A 99 -18.65 -5.36 2.63
C GLY A 99 -17.63 -6.46 2.36
N VAL A 100 -17.36 -6.72 1.09
CA VAL A 100 -16.35 -7.70 0.63
C VAL A 100 -15.45 -7.10 -0.42
N GLY A 101 -14.22 -7.58 -0.47
CA GLY A 101 -13.25 -7.17 -1.47
C GLY A 101 -12.29 -8.29 -1.86
N LEU A 102 -11.81 -8.20 -3.09
CA LEU A 102 -10.73 -9.00 -3.63
C LEU A 102 -9.69 -8.04 -4.21
N ALA A 103 -8.42 -8.24 -3.87
CA ALA A 103 -7.33 -7.52 -4.51
C ALA A 103 -6.20 -8.48 -4.89
N TRP A 104 -5.52 -8.16 -5.98
CA TRP A 104 -4.28 -8.77 -6.40
C TRP A 104 -3.20 -7.68 -6.45
N ILE A 105 -2.02 -7.99 -5.95
CA ILE A 105 -0.84 -7.13 -5.99
C ILE A 105 0.31 -8.00 -6.49
N GLY A 106 0.91 -7.61 -7.60
CA GLY A 106 2.04 -8.30 -8.21
C GLY A 106 3.21 -7.35 -8.37
N THR A 107 4.40 -7.78 -7.96
CA THR A 107 5.65 -7.07 -8.27
C THR A 107 6.67 -8.04 -8.83
N GLY A 108 7.60 -7.54 -9.62
CA GLY A 108 8.67 -8.37 -10.15
C GLY A 108 9.61 -7.61 -11.06
N VAL A 109 10.63 -8.32 -11.48
CA VAL A 109 11.60 -7.89 -12.48
C VAL A 109 11.83 -9.05 -13.45
N THR A 110 11.93 -8.70 -14.72
CA THR A 110 12.16 -9.63 -15.83
C THR A 110 13.49 -9.30 -16.49
N ASN A 111 13.98 -10.17 -17.36
CA ASN A 111 15.21 -9.95 -18.13
C ASN A 111 16.44 -9.69 -17.25
N ILE A 112 16.53 -10.35 -16.10
CA ILE A 112 17.77 -10.36 -15.30
C ILE A 112 18.80 -11.18 -16.08
N ASP A 113 19.95 -10.57 -16.41
CA ASP A 113 21.03 -11.22 -17.15
C ASP A 113 21.74 -12.27 -16.26
N GLY A 114 21.45 -13.54 -16.50
CA GLY A 114 22.11 -14.67 -15.83
C GLY A 114 23.51 -14.88 -16.41
N ARG A 115 24.51 -15.03 -15.54
CA ARG A 115 25.90 -15.23 -15.95
C ARG A 115 26.60 -16.34 -15.16
N THR A 116 27.51 -17.04 -15.84
CA THR A 116 28.45 -17.95 -15.20
C THR A 116 29.49 -17.20 -14.37
N THR A 117 30.27 -17.92 -13.57
CA THR A 117 31.42 -17.34 -12.85
C THR A 117 32.50 -16.79 -13.77
N SER A 118 32.56 -17.24 -15.03
CA SER A 118 33.44 -16.70 -16.08
C SER A 118 32.85 -15.49 -16.80
N GLY A 119 31.63 -15.08 -16.46
CA GLY A 119 30.95 -13.92 -17.04
C GLY A 119 30.19 -14.20 -18.34
N GLU A 120 30.08 -15.46 -18.77
CA GLU A 120 29.32 -15.82 -19.97
C GLU A 120 27.82 -15.80 -19.69
N HIS A 121 27.02 -15.29 -20.62
CA HIS A 121 25.55 -15.28 -20.50
C HIS A 121 25.03 -16.73 -20.44
N THR A 122 24.10 -16.99 -19.52
CA THR A 122 23.38 -18.26 -19.42
C THR A 122 21.98 -18.14 -19.99
N GLU A 123 21.12 -17.39 -19.31
CA GLU A 123 19.71 -17.22 -19.62
C GLU A 123 19.17 -15.91 -19.03
N SER A 124 17.97 -15.53 -19.45
CA SER A 124 17.25 -14.39 -18.85
C SER A 124 16.38 -14.88 -17.70
N LEU A 125 16.71 -14.44 -16.49
CA LEU A 125 15.99 -14.80 -15.27
C LEU A 125 14.88 -13.79 -14.97
N GLU A 126 13.89 -14.25 -14.19
CA GLU A 126 12.82 -13.41 -13.67
C GLU A 126 12.51 -13.78 -12.22
N THR A 127 12.02 -12.80 -11.46
CA THR A 127 11.54 -13.02 -10.09
C THR A 127 10.32 -12.15 -9.84
N GLY A 128 9.39 -12.66 -9.04
CA GLY A 128 8.17 -11.95 -8.72
C GLY A 128 7.54 -12.39 -7.41
N GLU A 129 6.73 -11.51 -6.86
CA GLU A 129 5.90 -11.70 -5.68
C GLU A 129 4.44 -11.36 -6.03
N ASP A 130 3.52 -12.23 -5.62
CA ASP A 130 2.08 -12.03 -5.75
C ASP A 130 1.41 -12.10 -4.37
N ALA A 131 0.48 -11.20 -4.13
CA ALA A 131 -0.43 -11.26 -2.99
C ALA A 131 -1.88 -11.18 -3.46
N PHE A 132 -2.69 -12.13 -3.00
CA PHE A 132 -4.14 -12.10 -3.14
C PHE A 132 -4.77 -11.80 -1.78
N LEU A 133 -5.57 -10.74 -1.71
CA LEU A 133 -6.24 -10.27 -0.50
C LEU A 133 -7.73 -10.55 -0.61
N PHE A 134 -8.25 -11.36 0.31
CA PHE A 134 -9.69 -11.60 0.48
C PHE A 134 -10.14 -10.83 1.71
N SER A 135 -11.08 -9.93 1.51
CA SER A 135 -11.41 -8.90 2.49
C SER A 135 -12.87 -9.00 2.89
N PHE A 136 -13.14 -8.94 4.19
CA PHE A 136 -14.50 -8.83 4.73
C PHE A 136 -14.54 -7.73 5.78
N ALA A 137 -15.61 -6.95 5.77
CA ALA A 137 -15.80 -5.86 6.71
C ALA A 137 -17.25 -5.77 7.16
N GLN A 138 -17.43 -5.24 8.36
CA GLN A 138 -18.72 -5.08 8.99
C GLN A 138 -18.80 -3.73 9.70
N ARG A 139 -19.83 -2.96 9.38
CA ARG A 139 -20.24 -1.79 10.16
C ARG A 139 -20.99 -2.30 11.40
N ILE A 140 -20.38 -2.10 12.56
CA ILE A 140 -20.90 -2.55 13.86
C ILE A 140 -21.85 -1.50 14.44
N GLN A 141 -21.48 -0.23 14.33
CA GLN A 141 -22.29 0.92 14.73
C GLN A 141 -22.25 2.00 13.66
N SER A 142 -23.08 3.04 13.77
CA SER A 142 -23.05 4.17 12.82
C SER A 142 -21.69 4.87 12.74
N TRP A 143 -20.87 4.78 13.79
CA TRP A 143 -19.55 5.41 13.94
C TRP A 143 -18.38 4.43 14.00
N LEU A 144 -18.63 3.11 13.88
CA LEU A 144 -17.62 2.05 14.03
C LEU A 144 -17.74 0.98 12.95
N ALA A 145 -16.65 0.75 12.24
CA ALA A 145 -16.48 -0.37 11.32
C ALA A 145 -15.23 -1.17 11.67
N VAL A 146 -15.32 -2.48 11.44
CA VAL A 146 -14.21 -3.43 11.61
C VAL A 146 -14.05 -4.24 10.33
N GLY A 147 -12.84 -4.76 10.08
CA GLY A 147 -12.60 -5.62 8.93
C GLY A 147 -11.37 -6.49 9.07
N ILE A 148 -11.30 -7.49 8.21
CA ILE A 148 -10.23 -8.48 8.13
C ILE A 148 -9.81 -8.68 6.68
N ASN A 149 -8.51 -8.82 6.44
CA ASN A 149 -7.96 -9.38 5.21
C ASN A 149 -7.35 -10.74 5.50
N VAL A 150 -7.57 -11.70 4.60
CA VAL A 150 -6.78 -12.93 4.50
C VAL A 150 -5.92 -12.83 3.25
N LYS A 151 -4.61 -13.03 3.41
CA LYS A 151 -3.63 -12.96 2.34
C LYS A 151 -3.17 -14.35 1.93
N ILE A 152 -3.07 -14.56 0.63
CA ILE A 152 -2.29 -15.65 0.03
C ILE A 152 -1.08 -14.99 -0.63
N LEU A 153 0.11 -15.45 -0.27
CA LEU A 153 1.38 -14.87 -0.69
C LEU A 153 2.13 -15.91 -1.51
N LEU A 154 2.65 -15.51 -2.66
CA LEU A 154 3.47 -16.34 -3.52
C LEU A 154 4.73 -15.56 -3.88
N GLN A 155 5.86 -16.24 -3.91
CA GLN A 155 7.10 -15.68 -4.41
C GLN A 155 7.81 -16.72 -5.27
N SER A 156 8.37 -16.27 -6.38
CA SER A 156 9.23 -17.09 -7.25
C SER A 156 10.64 -16.54 -7.23
N LEU A 157 11.61 -17.41 -6.91
CA LEU A 157 13.03 -17.11 -6.99
C LEU A 157 13.69 -18.00 -8.04
N PRO A 158 14.43 -17.43 -9.00
CA PRO A 158 15.21 -18.21 -9.95
C PRO A 158 16.44 -18.76 -9.23
N VAL A 159 16.55 -20.09 -9.11
CA VAL A 159 17.71 -20.74 -8.49
C VAL A 159 18.27 -21.80 -9.44
N ASN A 160 19.28 -21.42 -10.23
CA ASN A 160 19.82 -22.23 -11.33
C ASN A 160 18.72 -22.53 -12.37
N ALA A 161 18.65 -23.78 -12.87
CA ALA A 161 17.65 -24.23 -13.84
C ALA A 161 16.26 -24.50 -13.23
N ASP A 162 16.10 -24.39 -11.90
CA ASP A 162 14.86 -24.68 -11.19
C ASP A 162 14.28 -23.43 -10.53
N ASN A 163 12.96 -23.26 -10.61
CA ASN A 163 12.26 -22.18 -9.93
C ASN A 163 11.88 -22.59 -8.51
N LEU A 164 12.44 -21.90 -7.51
CA LEU A 164 12.05 -22.08 -6.11
C LEU A 164 10.82 -21.23 -5.81
N SER A 165 9.72 -21.87 -5.37
CA SER A 165 8.50 -21.17 -4.99
C SER A 165 8.33 -21.10 -3.47
N GLY A 166 8.20 -19.87 -2.96
CA GLY A 166 7.77 -19.57 -1.61
C GLY A 166 6.25 -19.39 -1.55
N LYS A 167 5.60 -20.02 -0.57
CA LYS A 167 4.15 -19.89 -0.36
C LYS A 167 3.88 -19.39 1.04
N GLY A 168 2.91 -18.50 1.18
CA GLY A 168 2.62 -17.87 2.45
C GLY A 168 1.15 -17.53 2.64
N THR A 169 0.81 -17.26 3.89
CA THR A 169 -0.48 -16.70 4.27
C THR A 169 -0.27 -15.58 5.27
N GLY A 170 -1.27 -14.73 5.42
CA GLY A 170 -1.20 -13.58 6.33
C GLY A 170 -2.58 -13.05 6.68
N VAL A 171 -2.67 -12.25 7.74
CA VAL A 171 -3.92 -11.63 8.17
C VAL A 171 -3.70 -10.14 8.45
N ASP A 172 -4.63 -9.29 8.01
CA ASP A 172 -4.73 -7.92 8.51
C ASP A 172 -6.03 -7.72 9.28
N LEU A 173 -6.00 -6.87 10.30
CA LEU A 173 -7.17 -6.45 11.05
C LEU A 173 -7.29 -4.93 11.01
N GLY A 174 -8.51 -4.44 10.79
CA GLY A 174 -8.80 -3.02 10.63
C GLY A 174 -9.94 -2.56 11.50
N ILE A 175 -9.82 -1.35 12.04
CA ILE A 175 -10.88 -0.63 12.76
C ILE A 175 -10.90 0.81 12.26
N ILE A 176 -12.09 1.35 11.98
CA ILE A 176 -12.28 2.77 11.67
C ILE A 176 -13.36 3.33 12.59
N LEU A 177 -13.00 4.42 13.27
CA LEU A 177 -13.87 5.30 14.04
C LEU A 177 -14.15 6.54 13.20
N TYR A 178 -15.41 6.75 12.84
CA TYR A 178 -15.84 7.84 11.98
C TYR A 178 -17.13 8.46 12.54
N PRO A 179 -17.05 9.24 13.63
CA PRO A 179 -18.20 10.01 14.10
C PRO A 179 -18.64 11.01 13.01
N ASP A 180 -19.85 11.56 13.12
CA ASP A 180 -20.34 12.66 12.26
C ASP A 180 -19.55 13.95 12.55
N SER A 181 -18.30 13.96 12.13
CA SER A 181 -17.32 15.00 12.36
C SER A 181 -16.33 15.04 11.19
N PRO A 182 -15.59 16.14 11.00
CA PRO A 182 -14.52 16.20 9.99
C PRO A 182 -13.33 15.29 10.31
N TRP A 183 -13.30 14.67 11.49
CA TRP A 183 -12.24 13.77 11.95
C TRP A 183 -12.63 12.30 11.77
N LYS A 184 -11.65 11.51 11.36
CA LYS A 184 -11.68 10.04 11.46
C LYS A 184 -10.42 9.56 12.15
N VAL A 185 -10.52 8.46 12.86
CA VAL A 185 -9.37 7.77 13.46
C VAL A 185 -9.48 6.30 13.10
N ALA A 186 -8.36 5.68 12.78
CA ALA A 186 -8.34 4.28 12.39
C ALA A 186 -7.14 3.56 12.98
N LEU A 187 -7.34 2.28 13.26
CA LEU A 187 -6.30 1.36 13.69
C LEU A 187 -6.18 0.24 12.67
N MET A 188 -4.96 -0.22 12.44
CA MET A 188 -4.70 -1.33 11.56
C MET A 188 -3.54 -2.16 12.07
N ILE A 189 -3.73 -3.48 12.10
CA ILE A 189 -2.70 -4.47 12.38
C ILE A 189 -2.41 -5.15 11.04
N GLN A 190 -1.27 -4.83 10.46
CA GLN A 190 -0.80 -5.37 9.18
C GLN A 190 0.06 -6.61 9.41
N ASP A 191 -0.10 -7.59 8.53
CA ASP A 191 0.79 -8.73 8.40
C ASP A 191 0.92 -9.59 9.66
N LEU A 192 -0.19 -9.74 10.40
CA LEU A 192 -0.25 -10.59 11.57
C LEU A 192 -0.02 -12.06 11.17
N ASN A 193 1.06 -12.65 11.69
CA ASN A 193 1.52 -14.01 11.38
C ASN A 193 1.73 -14.25 9.87
N SER A 194 2.01 -13.19 9.10
CA SER A 194 2.39 -13.30 7.70
C SER A 194 3.78 -13.95 7.56
N ALA A 195 3.93 -14.93 6.67
CA ALA A 195 5.23 -15.54 6.41
C ALA A 195 5.27 -16.30 5.08
N TYR A 196 6.45 -16.39 4.48
CA TYR A 196 6.74 -17.39 3.45
C TYR A 196 7.21 -18.70 4.07
N GLN A 197 6.83 -19.80 3.44
CA GLN A 197 7.38 -21.12 3.64
C GLN A 197 8.12 -21.54 2.37
N TRP A 198 9.40 -21.80 2.53
CA TRP A 198 10.32 -22.22 1.49
C TRP A 198 10.64 -23.70 1.67
N ASN A 199 10.62 -24.47 0.59
CA ASN A 199 11.13 -25.85 0.61
C ASN A 199 12.36 -25.96 -0.28
N THR A 200 13.55 -25.86 0.33
CA THR A 200 14.81 -25.91 -0.43
C THR A 200 15.35 -27.33 -0.62
N GLY A 201 14.67 -28.36 -0.10
CA GLY A 201 15.04 -29.77 -0.30
C GLY A 201 14.95 -30.23 -1.76
N GLN A 202 14.27 -29.47 -2.62
CA GLN A 202 14.19 -29.74 -4.04
C GLN A 202 15.44 -29.31 -4.81
N ILE A 203 16.21 -28.36 -4.26
CA ILE A 203 17.33 -27.70 -4.96
C ILE A 203 18.69 -27.90 -4.26
N PHE A 204 18.70 -28.27 -2.98
CA PHE A 204 19.94 -28.53 -2.23
C PHE A 204 19.90 -29.90 -1.57
N GLU A 205 21.03 -30.62 -1.60
CA GLU A 205 21.20 -31.92 -0.94
C GLU A 205 20.96 -31.84 0.59
N GLN A 206 21.26 -30.70 1.20
CA GLN A 206 20.97 -30.38 2.60
C GLN A 206 19.87 -29.32 2.73
N GLY A 207 18.88 -29.35 1.83
CA GLY A 207 17.77 -28.41 1.86
C GLY A 207 16.85 -28.62 3.06
N ARG A 208 16.14 -27.55 3.45
CA ARG A 208 15.25 -27.54 4.61
C ARG A 208 13.97 -26.79 4.30
N VAL A 209 12.93 -27.09 5.08
CA VAL A 209 11.76 -26.21 5.13
C VAL A 209 12.10 -25.03 6.03
N TYR A 210 12.08 -23.83 5.47
CA TYR A 210 12.41 -22.59 6.16
C TYR A 210 11.20 -21.65 6.15
N LYS A 211 10.88 -21.10 7.32
CA LYS A 211 9.83 -20.07 7.48
C LYS A 211 10.48 -18.71 7.58
N GLU A 212 10.04 -17.80 6.72
CA GLU A 212 10.49 -16.43 6.66
C GLU A 212 9.33 -15.50 7.05
N SER A 213 9.34 -15.01 8.29
CA SER A 213 8.25 -14.22 8.87
C SER A 213 8.32 -12.75 8.48
N PHE A 214 7.17 -12.17 8.16
CA PHE A 214 7.05 -10.75 7.88
C PHE A 214 6.98 -9.96 9.19
N PRO A 215 7.48 -8.72 9.22
CA PRO A 215 7.20 -7.80 10.31
C PRO A 215 5.71 -7.53 10.46
N THR A 216 5.21 -7.56 11.70
CA THR A 216 3.87 -7.05 12.01
C THR A 216 3.95 -5.53 12.15
N ILE A 217 2.96 -4.82 11.59
CA ILE A 217 2.86 -3.36 11.71
C ILE A 217 1.58 -2.97 12.43
N TYR A 218 1.72 -2.20 13.51
CA TYR A 218 0.60 -1.57 14.19
C TYR A 218 0.53 -0.11 13.74
N ARG A 219 -0.55 0.27 13.03
CA ARG A 219 -0.76 1.62 12.52
C ARG A 219 -1.92 2.30 13.24
N LEU A 220 -1.71 3.58 13.55
CA LEU A 220 -2.74 4.53 13.95
C LEU A 220 -2.79 5.64 12.90
N GLY A 221 -3.96 5.87 12.32
CA GLY A 221 -4.17 6.89 11.30
C GLY A 221 -5.29 7.85 11.63
N THR A 222 -5.24 9.04 11.05
CA THR A 222 -6.28 10.05 11.17
C THR A 222 -6.45 10.84 9.88
N THR A 223 -7.64 11.41 9.69
CA THR A 223 -7.93 12.33 8.60
C THR A 223 -8.65 13.56 9.13
N TYR A 224 -8.44 14.70 8.47
CA TYR A 224 -9.18 15.93 8.73
C TYR A 224 -9.62 16.58 7.42
N ARG A 225 -10.91 16.85 7.29
CA ARG A 225 -11.49 17.54 6.12
C ARG A 225 -11.81 18.99 6.43
N LEU A 226 -11.25 19.91 5.63
CA LEU A 226 -11.45 21.35 5.75
C LEU A 226 -11.75 21.97 4.39
N GLN A 227 -13.04 22.17 4.08
CA GLN A 227 -13.50 22.74 2.79
C GLN A 227 -12.88 22.00 1.60
N ASP A 228 -11.95 22.64 0.89
CA ASP A 228 -11.26 22.11 -0.29
C ASP A 228 -10.00 21.32 0.05
N PHE A 229 -9.57 21.33 1.31
CA PHE A 229 -8.40 20.60 1.79
C PHE A 229 -8.80 19.33 2.52
N PHE A 230 -8.04 18.28 2.26
CA PHE A 230 -8.10 17.01 2.96
C PHE A 230 -6.71 16.63 3.45
N LEU A 231 -6.58 16.39 4.75
CA LEU A 231 -5.32 16.06 5.41
C LEU A 231 -5.39 14.63 5.94
N SER A 232 -4.29 13.91 5.88
CA SER A 232 -4.14 12.61 6.50
C SER A 232 -2.79 12.45 7.20
N GLY A 233 -2.75 11.62 8.22
CA GLY A 233 -1.52 11.33 8.96
C GLY A 233 -1.59 9.96 9.62
N ASP A 234 -0.49 9.21 9.53
CA ASP A 234 -0.34 7.89 10.12
C ASP A 234 0.97 7.78 10.91
N VAL A 235 0.92 7.04 12.02
CA VAL A 235 2.08 6.56 12.77
C VAL A 235 2.03 5.04 12.81
N GLY A 236 3.16 4.38 12.53
CA GLY A 236 3.28 2.93 12.54
C GLY A 236 4.42 2.45 13.42
N TYR A 237 4.18 1.41 14.21
CA TYR A 237 5.17 0.66 14.98
C TYR A 237 5.39 -0.71 14.33
N ILE A 238 6.65 -1.02 13.99
CA ILE A 238 7.01 -2.20 13.19
C ILE A 238 7.90 -3.13 14.03
N THR A 239 7.54 -4.41 14.10
CA THR A 239 8.22 -5.40 14.96
C THR A 239 8.20 -6.80 14.35
N ASP A 240 9.20 -7.61 14.68
CA ASP A 240 9.22 -9.07 14.44
C ASP A 240 8.85 -9.87 15.71
N HIS A 241 8.21 -9.23 16.68
CA HIS A 241 7.85 -9.74 18.01
C HIS A 241 9.03 -9.98 18.97
N GLN A 242 10.27 -9.92 18.51
CA GLN A 242 11.46 -9.99 19.35
C GLN A 242 12.09 -8.60 19.53
N TYR A 243 12.16 -7.84 18.45
CA TYR A 243 12.77 -6.52 18.40
C TYR A 243 11.84 -5.50 17.74
N THR A 244 12.03 -4.24 18.11
CA THR A 244 11.47 -3.11 17.36
C THR A 244 12.33 -2.89 16.13
N LEU A 245 11.73 -2.98 14.94
CA LEU A 245 12.42 -2.78 13.67
C LEU A 245 12.37 -1.32 13.19
N GLY A 246 11.39 -0.55 13.70
CA GLY A 246 11.34 0.88 13.44
C GLY A 246 9.98 1.50 13.71
N LEU A 247 9.96 2.82 13.54
CA LEU A 247 8.75 3.65 13.52
C LEU A 247 8.59 4.23 12.12
N SER A 248 7.34 4.37 11.68
CA SER A 248 7.00 5.05 10.42
C SER A 248 6.09 6.22 10.70
N PHE A 249 6.41 7.36 10.11
CA PHE A 249 5.57 8.56 10.12
C PHE A 249 5.18 8.89 8.69
N ARG A 250 3.90 9.17 8.47
CA ARG A 250 3.36 9.51 7.16
C ARG A 250 2.40 10.68 7.31
N ALA A 251 2.44 11.60 6.35
CA ALA A 251 1.53 12.72 6.28
C ALA A 251 1.21 13.06 4.82
N GLY A 252 -0.03 13.45 4.56
CA GLY A 252 -0.51 13.78 3.22
C GLY A 252 -1.51 14.94 3.23
N ALA A 253 -1.52 15.68 2.14
CA ALA A 253 -2.48 16.73 1.86
C ALA A 253 -3.01 16.61 0.43
N GLU A 254 -4.31 16.84 0.27
CA GLU A 254 -5.03 16.90 -0.99
C GLU A 254 -5.81 18.22 -1.04
N TYR A 255 -5.66 18.96 -2.14
CA TYR A 255 -6.42 20.16 -2.45
C TYR A 255 -7.31 19.89 -3.64
N ARG A 256 -8.61 20.10 -3.47
CA ARG A 256 -9.64 19.93 -4.49
C ARG A 256 -9.93 21.26 -5.18
N TYR A 257 -9.80 21.28 -6.50
CA TYR A 257 -10.08 22.43 -7.33
C TYR A 257 -11.27 22.15 -8.26
N ARG A 258 -12.34 22.95 -8.11
CA ARG A 258 -13.59 22.86 -8.90
C ARG A 258 -14.18 21.44 -8.94
N ASP A 259 -14.09 20.71 -7.83
CA ASP A 259 -14.61 19.34 -7.63
C ASP A 259 -14.07 18.23 -8.54
N HIS A 260 -13.33 18.55 -9.61
CA HIS A 260 -12.84 17.57 -10.59
C HIS A 260 -11.33 17.37 -10.55
N TYR A 261 -10.56 18.36 -10.07
CA TYR A 261 -9.10 18.33 -10.11
C TYR A 261 -8.53 18.25 -8.69
N PHE A 262 -7.52 17.40 -8.51
CA PHE A 262 -6.91 17.18 -7.20
C PHE A 262 -5.40 17.41 -7.30
N LEU A 263 -4.87 18.26 -6.42
CA LEU A 263 -3.44 18.46 -6.22
C LEU A 263 -3.03 17.80 -4.91
N ARG A 264 -2.00 16.97 -4.92
CA ARG A 264 -1.61 16.16 -3.77
C ARG A 264 -0.12 16.28 -3.50
N ALA A 265 0.22 16.29 -2.22
CA ALA A 265 1.60 16.22 -1.76
C ALA A 265 1.66 15.45 -0.43
N GLY A 266 2.77 14.77 -0.20
CA GLY A 266 2.92 13.97 1.00
C GLY A 266 4.34 13.50 1.24
N PHE A 267 4.57 13.11 2.49
CA PHE A 267 5.80 12.52 2.98
C PHE A 267 5.48 11.22 3.69
N GLY A 268 6.18 10.16 3.34
CA GLY A 268 6.06 8.87 4.01
C GLY A 268 7.06 7.86 3.48
N ASN A 269 7.44 6.87 4.31
CA ASN A 269 8.50 5.92 3.99
C ASN A 269 9.82 6.60 3.58
N ASN A 270 10.13 7.75 4.18
CA ASN A 270 11.27 8.62 3.83
C ASN A 270 11.29 9.09 2.37
N ARG A 271 10.12 9.23 1.74
CA ARG A 271 9.95 9.71 0.36
C ARG A 271 9.00 10.89 0.33
N VAL A 272 9.29 11.83 -0.56
CA VAL A 272 8.37 12.90 -0.94
C VAL A 272 7.71 12.52 -2.25
N ALA A 273 6.40 12.73 -2.33
CA ALA A 273 5.64 12.50 -3.54
C ALA A 273 4.71 13.67 -3.83
N LEU A 274 4.47 13.90 -5.12
CA LEU A 274 3.49 14.84 -5.64
C LEU A 274 2.53 14.10 -6.54
N GLY A 275 1.27 14.52 -6.59
CA GLY A 275 0.29 13.87 -7.44
C GLY A 275 -0.80 14.78 -7.96
N LEU A 276 -1.39 14.34 -9.06
CA LEU A 276 -2.53 14.95 -9.72
C LEU A 276 -3.65 13.92 -9.79
N GLY A 277 -4.89 14.38 -9.67
CA GLY A 277 -6.08 13.55 -9.85
C GLY A 277 -7.11 14.26 -10.70
N LEU A 278 -7.83 13.48 -11.50
CA LEU A 278 -8.97 13.91 -12.30
C LEU A 278 -10.16 13.01 -12.00
N GLN A 279 -11.28 13.60 -11.63
CA GLN A 279 -12.56 12.92 -11.50
C GLN A 279 -13.49 13.34 -12.63
N TYR A 280 -14.04 12.36 -13.35
CA TYR A 280 -14.93 12.57 -14.48
C TYR A 280 -16.03 11.50 -14.51
N SER A 281 -17.05 11.73 -15.35
CA SER A 281 -18.18 10.82 -15.52
C SER A 281 -17.97 9.94 -16.74
N LEU A 282 -17.99 8.61 -16.58
CA LEU A 282 -17.97 7.65 -17.68
C LEU A 282 -19.34 6.99 -17.84
N VAL A 283 -19.93 6.46 -16.77
CA VAL A 283 -21.24 5.79 -16.75
C VAL A 283 -22.22 6.56 -15.88
N GLN A 284 -21.85 6.83 -14.62
CA GLN A 284 -22.60 7.66 -13.68
C GLN A 284 -21.86 8.98 -13.45
N GLU A 285 -22.56 9.94 -12.82
CA GLU A 285 -21.96 11.23 -12.50
C GLU A 285 -20.78 11.04 -11.54
N GLN A 286 -19.59 11.49 -11.97
CA GLN A 286 -18.34 11.48 -11.19
C GLN A 286 -17.90 10.11 -10.69
N ASP A 287 -18.15 9.05 -11.47
CA ASP A 287 -17.81 7.67 -11.12
C ASP A 287 -16.34 7.29 -11.31
N SER A 288 -15.61 8.02 -12.16
CA SER A 288 -14.31 7.61 -12.68
C SER A 288 -13.21 8.53 -12.20
N HIS A 289 -12.09 7.92 -11.77
CA HIS A 289 -10.93 8.59 -11.23
C HIS A 289 -9.67 8.17 -11.99
N LEU A 290 -8.90 9.16 -12.43
CA LEU A 290 -7.57 8.98 -13.00
C LEU A 290 -6.57 9.73 -12.14
N ASP A 291 -5.64 9.00 -11.54
CA ASP A 291 -4.64 9.55 -10.63
C ASP A 291 -3.22 9.26 -11.13
N TYR A 292 -2.36 10.25 -10.99
CA TYR A 292 -0.94 10.15 -11.30
C TYR A 292 -0.10 10.63 -10.11
N ALA A 293 0.98 9.92 -9.80
CA ALA A 293 1.94 10.33 -8.78
C ALA A 293 3.38 10.26 -9.32
N PHE A 294 4.15 11.25 -8.91
CA PHE A 294 5.59 11.34 -9.09
C PHE A 294 6.26 11.19 -7.72
N VAL A 295 7.15 10.21 -7.60
CA VAL A 295 7.82 9.87 -6.35
C VAL A 295 9.32 10.07 -6.50
N MET A 296 9.91 10.75 -5.52
CA MET A 296 11.36 10.89 -5.42
C MET A 296 11.90 9.70 -4.62
N GLU A 297 12.59 8.78 -5.29
CA GLU A 297 13.22 7.60 -4.68
C GLU A 297 14.75 7.78 -4.70
N LEU A 298 15.28 8.63 -3.83
CA LEU A 298 16.73 8.80 -3.73
C LEU A 298 17.35 7.57 -3.02
N PRO A 299 18.44 6.97 -3.55
CA PRO A 299 19.25 7.38 -4.71
C PRO A 299 18.84 6.74 -6.06
N THR A 300 17.86 5.84 -6.08
CA THR A 300 17.47 5.04 -7.25
C THR A 300 16.78 5.80 -8.38
N GLY A 301 16.39 7.06 -8.16
CA GLY A 301 15.85 7.97 -9.17
C GLY A 301 14.42 8.40 -8.88
N PHE A 302 13.54 8.29 -9.88
CA PHE A 302 12.14 8.69 -9.79
C PHE A 302 11.24 7.53 -10.18
N ALA A 303 10.07 7.44 -9.54
CA ALA A 303 9.04 6.48 -9.90
C ALA A 303 7.76 7.20 -10.32
N HIS A 304 7.04 6.56 -11.26
CA HIS A 304 5.79 7.06 -11.80
C HIS A 304 4.69 6.04 -11.52
N VAL A 305 3.58 6.51 -10.96
CA VAL A 305 2.43 5.68 -10.62
C VAL A 305 1.20 6.20 -11.34
N LEU A 306 0.46 5.30 -11.97
CA LEU A 306 -0.82 5.58 -12.60
C LEU A 306 -1.88 4.68 -11.99
N THR A 307 -2.98 5.27 -11.52
CA THR A 307 -4.14 4.53 -11.01
C THR A 307 -5.38 4.96 -11.75
N TYR A 308 -6.20 3.98 -12.13
CA TYR A 308 -7.56 4.18 -12.59
C TYR A 308 -8.53 3.49 -11.64
N ALA A 309 -9.62 4.16 -11.27
CA ALA A 309 -10.68 3.59 -10.47
C ALA A 309 -12.06 4.01 -11.00
N ILE A 310 -13.04 3.11 -10.90
CA ILE A 310 -14.43 3.37 -11.26
C ILE A 310 -15.37 2.87 -10.17
N SER A 311 -16.40 3.65 -9.85
CA SER A 311 -17.45 3.32 -8.87
C SER A 311 -18.82 3.15 -9.56
N PHE A 312 -19.50 2.02 -9.39
CA PHE A 312 -20.75 1.71 -10.11
C PHE A 312 -21.76 0.87 -9.31
#